data_AF-A0A316FT25-F1
#
_entry.id   AF-A0A316FT25-F1
#
_cell.length_a   1.000
_cell.length_b   1.000
_cell.length_c   1.000
_cell.angle_alpha   90.00
_cell.angle_beta   90.00
_cell.angle_gamma   90.00
#
_symmetry.space_group_name_H-M   'P 1'
#
loop_
_entity.id
_entity.type
_entity.pdbx_description
1 polymer ?
#
loop_
_entity_poly.entity_id
_entity_poly.type
_entity_poly.pdbx_seq_one_letter_code
_entity_poly.pdbx_strand_id
1 'polypeptide(L)'
;MSFESKAPHEGNLDTFGLATRRVIRFSIAFLVIALLSAGLVLAGVSAIQTGAADPNSPGTQATLVLGILILGLVTWVCIIGLLISTIVWIVSAHKVSPTGPGAAGYGGLFVTLLLISLSYILPVTQLAASGLRLGGWAALITGVVLARARIRRETGLRDLGGRPSTILQRDDWDASKWDPEVHRDIERRGRPGE
;
A
#
# COMPACT_ATOMS: atom_id res chain seq x y z
N MET A 1 -8.21 8.54 19.28
CA MET A 1 -8.65 9.87 18.86
C MET A 1 -9.62 9.73 17.72
N SER A 2 -10.83 10.26 17.89
CA SER A 2 -11.71 10.55 16.76
C SER A 2 -10.98 11.52 15.83
N PHE A 3 -11.12 11.37 14.52
CA PHE A 3 -10.55 12.27 13.51
C PHE A 3 -11.11 13.71 13.60
N GLU A 4 -12.02 13.98 14.54
CA GLU A 4 -12.77 15.22 14.70
C GLU A 4 -11.97 16.43 15.22
N SER A 5 -10.77 16.27 15.80
CA SER A 5 -10.04 17.42 16.40
C SER A 5 -8.90 18.02 15.56
N LYS A 6 -8.55 17.45 14.40
CA LYS A 6 -7.53 18.04 13.52
C LYS A 6 -8.18 19.03 12.56
N ALA A 7 -7.46 20.10 12.21
CA ALA A 7 -7.86 20.95 11.10
C ALA A 7 -8.11 20.06 9.85
N PRO A 8 -9.20 20.25 9.09
CA PRO A 8 -9.62 19.32 8.01
C PRO A 8 -8.51 19.01 7.00
N HIS A 9 -7.65 20.00 6.76
CA HIS A 9 -6.45 19.91 5.95
C HIS A 9 -5.44 18.85 6.44
N GLU A 10 -5.17 18.78 7.75
CA GLU A 10 -4.17 17.88 8.33
C GLU A 10 -4.64 16.42 8.34
N GLY A 11 -5.92 16.18 8.65
CA GLY A 11 -6.51 14.84 8.60
C GLY A 11 -6.52 14.24 7.18
N ASN A 12 -6.72 15.08 6.16
CA ASN A 12 -6.68 14.65 4.76
C ASN A 12 -5.27 14.26 4.30
N LEU A 13 -4.25 14.99 4.76
CA LEU A 13 -2.84 14.70 4.47
C LEU A 13 -2.36 13.39 5.11
N ASP A 14 -2.75 13.12 6.36
CA ASP A 14 -2.45 11.87 7.06
C ASP A 14 -3.09 10.68 6.34
N THR A 15 -4.35 10.83 5.92
CA THR A 15 -5.08 9.81 5.17
C THR A 15 -4.42 9.54 3.82
N PHE A 16 -4.02 10.59 3.09
CA PHE A 16 -3.30 10.47 1.83
C PHE A 16 -1.95 9.75 2.00
N GLY A 17 -1.19 10.09 3.04
CA GLY A 17 0.08 9.44 3.36
C GLY A 17 -0.07 7.96 3.68
N LEU A 18 -1.07 7.62 4.48
CA LEU A 18 -1.39 6.24 4.85
C LEU A 18 -1.90 5.43 3.66
N ALA A 19 -2.78 5.99 2.83
CA ALA A 19 -3.25 5.36 1.61
C ALA A 19 -2.09 5.10 0.64
N THR A 20 -1.18 6.06 0.46
CA THR A 20 0.03 5.88 -0.35
C THR A 20 0.88 4.71 0.13
N ARG A 21 1.14 4.61 1.45
CA ARG A 21 1.89 3.47 2.01
C ARG A 21 1.17 2.14 1.80
N ARG A 22 -0.16 2.13 1.93
CA ARG A 22 -0.97 0.91 1.72
C ARG A 22 -0.92 0.46 0.26
N VAL A 23 -1.08 1.36 -0.70
CA VAL A 23 -0.94 1.03 -2.14
C VAL A 23 0.42 0.39 -2.40
N ILE A 24 1.51 1.01 -1.95
CA ILE A 24 2.87 0.46 -2.13
C ILE A 24 3.02 -0.92 -1.46
N ARG A 25 2.55 -1.07 -0.20
CA ARG A 25 2.63 -2.36 0.52
C ARG A 25 1.85 -3.47 -0.16
N PHE A 26 0.62 -3.19 -0.62
CA PHE A 26 -0.19 -4.18 -1.33
C PHE A 26 0.41 -4.52 -2.70
N SER A 27 0.97 -3.54 -3.41
CA SER A 27 1.69 -3.80 -4.66
C SER A 27 2.91 -4.70 -4.45
N ILE A 28 3.70 -4.45 -3.40
CA ILE A 28 4.87 -5.29 -3.06
C ILE A 28 4.41 -6.69 -2.63
N ALA A 29 3.39 -6.80 -1.77
CA ALA A 29 2.84 -8.08 -1.33
C ALA A 29 2.35 -8.92 -2.52
N PHE A 30 1.64 -8.29 -3.45
CA PHE A 30 1.22 -8.93 -4.70
C PHE A 30 2.40 -9.43 -5.53
N LEU A 31 3.45 -8.62 -5.67
CA LEU A 31 4.67 -9.00 -6.40
C LEU A 31 5.35 -10.21 -5.77
N VAL A 32 5.41 -10.27 -4.43
CA VAL A 32 5.91 -11.44 -3.70
C VAL A 32 5.06 -12.68 -3.97
N ILE A 33 3.73 -12.57 -3.93
CA ILE A 33 2.82 -13.69 -4.21
C ILE A 33 2.97 -14.18 -5.66
N ALA A 34 3.14 -13.26 -6.61
CA ALA A 34 3.37 -13.60 -8.01
C ALA A 34 4.69 -14.37 -8.19
N LEU A 35 5.76 -13.94 -7.52
CA LEU A 35 7.05 -14.65 -7.52
C LEU A 35 6.95 -16.03 -6.87
N LEU A 36 6.25 -16.16 -5.74
CA LEU A 36 5.99 -17.45 -5.09
C LEU A 36 5.19 -18.39 -5.99
N SER A 37 4.19 -17.85 -6.70
CA SER A 37 3.38 -18.63 -7.65
C SER A 37 4.22 -19.12 -8.83
N ALA A 38 5.05 -18.25 -9.40
CA ALA A 38 5.98 -18.65 -10.46
C ALA A 38 6.99 -19.70 -9.97
N GLY A 39 7.54 -19.52 -8.76
CA GLY A 39 8.45 -20.48 -8.14
C GLY A 39 7.80 -21.84 -7.91
N LEU A 40 6.55 -21.88 -7.43
CA LEU A 40 5.81 -23.13 -7.22
C LEU A 40 5.59 -23.88 -8.54
N VAL A 41 5.22 -23.18 -9.61
CA VAL A 41 5.03 -23.77 -10.94
C VAL A 41 6.36 -24.32 -11.48
N LEU A 42 7.44 -23.53 -11.41
CA LEU A 42 8.76 -23.97 -11.87
C LEU A 42 9.28 -25.17 -11.06
N ALA A 43 9.12 -25.15 -9.74
CA ALA A 43 9.48 -26.27 -8.88
C ALA A 43 8.70 -27.54 -9.23
N GLY A 44 7.38 -27.42 -9.42
CA GLY A 44 6.52 -28.53 -9.85
C GLY A 44 6.93 -29.11 -11.20
N VAL A 45 7.18 -28.26 -12.20
CA VAL A 45 7.67 -28.69 -13.51
C VAL A 45 9.02 -29.39 -13.38
N SER A 46 9.96 -28.85 -12.61
CA SER A 46 11.28 -29.46 -12.41
C SER A 46 11.20 -30.82 -11.70
N ALA A 47 10.33 -30.97 -10.70
CA ALA A 47 10.15 -32.21 -9.95
C ALA A 47 9.57 -33.32 -10.84
N ILE A 48 8.66 -32.97 -11.75
CA ILE A 48 8.11 -33.89 -12.75
C ILE A 48 9.19 -34.29 -13.76
N GLN A 49 9.95 -33.31 -14.29
CA GLN A 49 11.00 -33.58 -15.29
C GLN A 49 12.15 -34.44 -14.75
N THR A 50 12.50 -34.29 -13.48
CA THR A 50 13.57 -35.06 -12.82
C THR A 50 13.09 -36.43 -12.33
N GLY A 51 11.79 -36.75 -12.47
CA GLY A 51 11.20 -38.00 -11.95
C GLY A 51 11.06 -38.03 -10.42
N ALA A 52 11.34 -36.93 -9.72
CA ALA A 52 11.19 -36.82 -8.27
C ALA A 52 9.73 -36.78 -7.82
N ALA A 53 8.81 -36.44 -8.73
CA ALA A 53 7.36 -36.44 -8.48
C ALA A 53 6.59 -37.08 -9.64
N ASP A 54 5.65 -37.99 -9.31
CA ASP A 54 4.69 -38.51 -10.28
C ASP A 54 3.50 -37.54 -10.41
N PRO A 55 3.25 -36.96 -11.61
CA PRO A 55 2.15 -36.02 -11.85
C PRO A 55 0.75 -36.65 -11.69
N ASN A 56 0.65 -37.98 -11.79
CA ASN A 56 -0.61 -38.70 -11.63
C ASN A 56 -0.83 -39.20 -10.21
N SER A 57 0.17 -39.07 -9.33
CA SER A 57 -0.01 -39.44 -7.94
C SER A 57 -1.01 -38.51 -7.24
N PRO A 58 -1.96 -39.04 -6.45
CA PRO A 58 -2.92 -38.23 -5.72
C PRO A 58 -2.26 -37.18 -4.80
N GLY A 59 -1.11 -37.50 -4.22
CA GLY A 59 -0.35 -36.59 -3.35
C GLY A 59 0.20 -35.37 -4.10
N THR A 60 0.79 -35.55 -5.27
CA THR A 60 1.31 -34.44 -6.10
C THR A 60 0.19 -33.56 -6.60
N GLN A 61 -0.91 -34.16 -7.09
CA GLN A 61 -2.08 -33.40 -7.54
C GLN A 61 -2.72 -32.60 -6.40
N ALA A 62 -2.94 -33.23 -5.24
CA ALA A 62 -3.50 -32.54 -4.07
C ALA A 62 -2.62 -31.37 -3.62
N THR A 63 -1.29 -31.55 -3.58
CA THR A 63 -0.34 -30.52 -3.16
C THR A 63 -0.32 -29.33 -4.13
N LEU A 64 -0.29 -29.60 -5.44
CA LEU A 64 -0.33 -28.55 -6.46
C LEU A 64 -1.66 -27.79 -6.44
N VAL A 65 -2.79 -28.50 -6.35
CA VAL A 65 -4.13 -27.89 -6.30
C VAL A 65 -4.28 -27.03 -5.04
N LEU A 66 -3.89 -27.53 -3.87
CA LEU A 66 -3.92 -26.76 -2.63
C LEU A 66 -3.00 -25.54 -2.70
N GLY A 67 -1.79 -25.68 -3.23
CA GLY A 67 -0.85 -24.57 -3.41
C GLY A 67 -1.41 -23.48 -4.31
N ILE A 68 -2.00 -23.85 -5.45
CA ILE A 68 -2.64 -22.92 -6.38
C ILE A 68 -3.87 -22.25 -5.74
N LEU A 69 -4.69 -23.00 -5.00
CA LEU A 69 -5.86 -22.45 -4.29
C LEU A 69 -5.47 -21.43 -3.23
N ILE A 70 -4.48 -21.74 -2.38
CA ILE A 70 -3.99 -20.83 -1.35
C ILE A 70 -3.42 -19.56 -1.99
N LEU A 71 -2.55 -19.71 -2.99
CA LEU A 71 -1.99 -18.57 -3.72
C LEU A 71 -3.07 -17.74 -4.40
N GLY A 72 -4.08 -18.38 -4.99
CA GLY A 72 -5.24 -17.70 -5.59
C GLY A 72 -6.03 -16.89 -4.58
N LEU A 73 -6.30 -17.44 -3.40
CA LEU A 73 -7.03 -16.76 -2.34
C LEU A 73 -6.25 -15.55 -1.80
N VAL A 74 -4.95 -15.72 -1.53
CA VAL A 74 -4.08 -14.61 -1.08
C VAL A 74 -3.98 -13.52 -2.16
N THR A 75 -3.89 -13.92 -3.43
CA THR A 75 -3.91 -13.00 -4.58
C THR A 75 -5.18 -12.17 -4.60
N TRP A 76 -6.35 -12.79 -4.42
CA TRP A 76 -7.64 -12.09 -4.35
C TRP A 76 -7.71 -11.06 -3.22
N VAL A 77 -7.28 -11.43 -2.02
CA VAL A 77 -7.24 -10.51 -0.87
C VAL A 77 -6.35 -9.30 -1.17
N CYS A 78 -5.20 -9.53 -1.81
CA CYS A 78 -4.28 -8.47 -2.20
C CYS A 78 -4.86 -7.55 -3.29
N ILE A 79 -5.58 -8.09 -4.28
CA ILE A 79 -6.25 -7.30 -5.32
C ILE A 79 -7.32 -6.41 -4.71
N ILE A 80 -8.18 -6.96 -3.85
CA ILE A 80 -9.24 -6.20 -3.17
C ILE A 80 -8.63 -5.11 -2.29
N GLY A 81 -7.62 -5.46 -1.48
CA GLY A 81 -6.91 -4.50 -0.63
C GLY A 81 -6.24 -3.37 -1.43
N LEU A 82 -5.65 -3.69 -2.58
CA LEU A 82 -5.06 -2.71 -3.49
C LEU A 82 -6.12 -1.80 -4.11
N LEU A 83 -7.25 -2.37 -4.57
CA LEU A 83 -8.34 -1.61 -5.17
C LEU A 83 -8.89 -0.58 -4.18
N ILE A 84 -9.23 -1.02 -2.97
CA ILE A 84 -9.72 -0.14 -1.90
C ILE A 84 -8.66 0.92 -1.58
N SER A 85 -7.40 0.53 -1.42
CA SER A 85 -6.31 1.46 -1.10
C SER A 85 -6.10 2.50 -2.21
N THR A 86 -6.24 2.09 -3.48
CA THR A 86 -6.10 2.97 -4.64
C THR A 86 -7.27 3.96 -4.72
N ILE A 87 -8.50 3.51 -4.50
CA ILE A 87 -9.68 4.38 -4.45
C ILE A 87 -9.51 5.43 -3.35
N VAL A 88 -9.18 5.00 -2.12
CA VAL A 88 -8.94 5.90 -1.00
C VAL A 88 -7.80 6.86 -1.30
N TRP A 89 -6.74 6.41 -1.97
CA TRP A 89 -5.62 7.25 -2.39
C TRP A 89 -6.03 8.33 -3.40
N ILE A 90 -6.81 8.00 -4.43
CA ILE A 90 -7.33 8.96 -5.42
C ILE A 90 -8.25 9.98 -4.75
N VAL A 91 -9.21 9.51 -3.94
CA VAL A 91 -10.15 10.40 -3.23
C VAL A 91 -9.41 11.33 -2.28
N SER A 92 -8.45 10.80 -1.52
CA SER A 92 -7.65 11.61 -0.60
C SER A 92 -6.80 12.62 -1.37
N ALA A 93 -6.20 12.24 -2.50
CA ALA A 93 -5.41 13.15 -3.33
C ALA A 93 -6.25 14.35 -3.81
N HIS A 94 -7.51 14.13 -4.22
CA HIS A 94 -8.44 15.21 -4.60
C HIS A 94 -8.84 16.12 -3.44
N LYS A 95 -8.80 15.62 -2.21
CA LYS A 95 -9.02 16.45 -1.01
C LYS A 95 -7.82 17.32 -0.66
N VAL A 96 -6.62 16.97 -1.11
CA VAL A 96 -5.38 17.70 -0.80
C VAL A 96 -4.91 18.60 -1.96
N SER A 97 -5.18 18.21 -3.21
CA SER A 97 -4.80 18.97 -4.40
C SER A 97 -5.98 19.02 -5.39
N PRO A 98 -6.28 20.17 -6.00
CA PRO A 98 -7.39 20.32 -6.95
C PRO A 98 -7.21 19.49 -8.23
N THR A 99 -5.97 19.06 -8.52
CA THR A 99 -5.67 18.18 -9.66
C THR A 99 -5.58 16.69 -9.27
N GLY A 100 -5.86 16.38 -7.99
CA GLY A 100 -5.73 15.04 -7.43
C GLY A 100 -4.31 14.48 -7.55
N PRO A 101 -4.16 13.19 -7.94
CA PRO A 101 -2.85 12.56 -8.14
C PRO A 101 -2.00 13.21 -9.24
N GLY A 102 -2.61 13.97 -10.16
CA GLY A 102 -1.97 14.53 -11.35
C GLY A 102 -1.68 13.50 -12.44
N ALA A 103 -1.11 14.00 -13.55
CA ALA A 103 -0.81 13.20 -14.74
C ALA A 103 0.10 11.99 -14.46
N ALA A 104 1.09 12.13 -13.57
CA ALA A 104 1.98 11.02 -13.20
C ALA A 104 1.24 9.91 -12.44
N GLY A 105 0.34 10.26 -11.51
CA GLY A 105 -0.44 9.30 -10.74
C GLY A 105 -1.45 8.54 -11.62
N TYR A 106 -2.21 9.27 -12.45
CA TYR A 106 -3.15 8.67 -13.40
C TYR A 106 -2.46 7.92 -14.52
N GLY A 107 -1.35 8.44 -15.04
CA GLY A 107 -0.54 7.77 -16.05
C GLY A 107 0.05 6.45 -15.54
N GLY A 108 0.57 6.44 -14.31
CA GLY A 108 1.01 5.21 -13.65
C GLY A 108 -0.11 4.18 -13.54
N LEU A 109 -1.30 4.58 -13.08
CA LEU A 109 -2.48 3.69 -13.03
C LEU A 109 -2.88 3.17 -14.41
N PHE A 110 -2.94 4.04 -15.41
CA PHE A 110 -3.31 3.67 -16.77
C PHE A 110 -2.32 2.67 -17.37
N VAL A 111 -1.02 2.95 -17.29
CA VAL A 111 0.04 2.05 -17.77
C VAL A 111 -0.01 0.71 -17.04
N THR A 112 -0.28 0.72 -15.73
CA THR A 112 -0.44 -0.50 -14.94
C THR A 112 -1.59 -1.36 -15.47
N LEU A 113 -2.78 -0.77 -15.61
CA LEU A 113 -3.97 -1.46 -16.11
C LEU A 113 -3.75 -1.97 -17.53
N LEU A 114 -3.13 -1.17 -18.39
CA LEU A 114 -2.81 -1.53 -19.77
C LEU A 114 -1.88 -2.74 -19.83
N LEU A 115 -0.72 -2.68 -19.15
CA LEU A 115 0.29 -3.74 -19.19
C LEU A 115 -0.23 -5.04 -18.56
N ILE A 116 -0.97 -4.95 -17.44
CA ILE A 116 -1.59 -6.13 -16.83
C ILE A 116 -2.65 -6.72 -17.77
N SER A 117 -3.52 -5.91 -18.36
CA SER A 117 -4.56 -6.40 -19.28
C SER A 117 -3.94 -7.05 -20.52
N LEU A 118 -2.91 -6.44 -21.11
CA LEU A 118 -2.17 -7.02 -22.23
C LEU A 118 -1.55 -8.38 -21.88
N SER A 119 -1.12 -8.58 -20.63
CA SER A 119 -0.59 -9.87 -20.17
C SER A 119 -1.60 -11.02 -20.17
N TYR A 120 -2.90 -10.73 -20.23
CA TYR A 120 -3.98 -11.73 -20.29
C TYR A 120 -4.63 -11.83 -21.67
N ILE A 121 -4.57 -10.78 -22.49
CA ILE A 121 -5.20 -10.74 -23.81
C ILE A 121 -4.26 -11.26 -24.89
N LEU A 122 -2.96 -10.92 -24.81
CA LEU A 122 -2.01 -11.33 -25.84
C LEU A 122 -1.54 -12.77 -25.60
N PRO A 123 -1.50 -13.62 -26.64
CA PRO A 123 -0.97 -14.98 -26.56
C PRO A 123 0.57 -14.94 -26.53
N VAL A 124 1.13 -14.47 -25.42
CA VAL A 124 2.58 -14.37 -25.19
C VAL A 124 3.08 -15.50 -24.30
N THR A 125 4.39 -15.73 -24.30
CA THR A 125 5.02 -16.68 -23.38
C THR A 125 4.80 -16.24 -21.92
N GLN A 126 4.81 -17.19 -20.98
CA GLN A 126 4.66 -16.90 -19.54
C GLN A 126 5.72 -15.89 -19.04
N LEU A 127 6.93 -15.95 -19.61
CA LEU A 127 8.01 -15.02 -19.28
C LEU A 127 7.68 -13.59 -19.75
N ALA A 128 7.18 -13.43 -20.98
CA ALA A 128 6.74 -12.14 -21.49
C ALA A 128 5.52 -11.60 -20.72
N ALA A 129 4.54 -12.44 -20.41
CA ALA A 129 3.39 -12.06 -19.57
C ALA A 129 3.83 -11.60 -18.17
N SER A 130 4.81 -12.28 -17.56
CA SER A 130 5.38 -11.89 -16.28
C SER A 130 6.12 -10.56 -16.37
N GLY A 131 6.88 -10.32 -17.44
CA GLY A 131 7.55 -9.05 -17.71
C GLY A 131 6.57 -7.88 -17.82
N LEU A 132 5.46 -8.05 -18.55
CA LEU A 132 4.39 -7.04 -18.64
C LEU A 132 3.78 -6.72 -17.27
N ARG A 133 3.50 -7.76 -16.46
CA ARG A 133 2.96 -7.56 -15.10
C ARG A 133 3.94 -6.81 -14.21
N LEU A 134 5.21 -7.19 -14.20
CA LEU A 134 6.26 -6.50 -13.44
C LEU A 134 6.42 -5.05 -13.87
N GLY A 135 6.41 -4.79 -15.18
CA GLY A 135 6.43 -3.43 -15.74
C GLY A 135 5.22 -2.62 -15.30
N GLY A 136 4.02 -3.22 -15.29
CA GLY A 136 2.81 -2.61 -14.77
C GLY A 136 2.94 -2.22 -13.30
N TRP A 137 3.42 -3.13 -12.45
CA TRP A 137 3.64 -2.84 -11.03
C TRP A 137 4.68 -1.74 -10.78
N ALA A 138 5.77 -1.75 -11.55
CA ALA A 138 6.78 -0.71 -11.49
C ALA A 138 6.19 0.65 -11.89
N ALA A 139 5.35 0.71 -12.92
CA ALA A 139 4.64 1.91 -13.34
C ALA A 139 3.69 2.41 -12.24
N LEU A 140 2.96 1.52 -11.56
CA LEU A 140 2.09 1.90 -10.44
C LEU A 140 2.88 2.55 -9.30
N ILE A 141 3.93 1.87 -8.82
CA ILE A 141 4.75 2.34 -7.72
C ILE A 141 5.40 3.68 -8.10
N THR A 142 5.94 3.78 -9.30
CA THR A 142 6.56 5.01 -9.79
C THR A 142 5.55 6.14 -9.87
N GLY A 143 4.36 5.91 -10.41
CA GLY A 143 3.28 6.92 -10.50
C GLY A 143 2.84 7.41 -9.12
N VAL A 144 2.69 6.49 -8.15
CA VAL A 144 2.32 6.81 -6.77
C VAL A 144 3.44 7.61 -6.06
N VAL A 145 4.69 7.23 -6.24
CA VAL A 145 5.85 7.94 -5.66
C VAL A 145 5.99 9.33 -6.25
N LEU A 146 5.84 9.49 -7.58
CA LEU A 146 5.90 10.78 -8.25
C LEU A 146 4.74 11.70 -7.82
N ALA A 147 3.51 11.18 -7.74
CA ALA A 147 2.36 11.93 -7.24
C ALA A 147 2.57 12.37 -5.79
N ARG A 148 3.11 11.50 -4.92
CA ARG A 148 3.48 11.86 -3.55
C ARG A 148 4.55 12.94 -3.52
N ALA A 149 5.61 12.81 -4.31
CA ALA A 149 6.68 13.80 -4.38
C ALA A 149 6.18 15.17 -4.86
N ARG A 150 5.25 15.18 -5.81
CA ARG A 150 4.58 16.38 -6.29
C ARG A 150 3.74 17.04 -5.19
N ILE A 151 2.84 16.30 -4.56
CA ILE A 151 1.97 16.83 -3.48
C ILE A 151 2.83 17.34 -2.32
N ARG A 152 3.97 16.69 -2.03
CA ARG A 152 4.96 17.17 -1.04
C ARG A 152 5.55 18.52 -1.40
N ARG A 153 5.83 18.76 -2.68
CA ARG A 153 6.34 20.06 -3.18
C ARG A 153 5.27 21.14 -3.11
N GLU A 154 4.01 20.80 -3.44
CA GLU A 154 2.87 21.73 -3.41
C GLU A 154 2.50 22.14 -1.97
N THR A 155 2.57 21.21 -1.02
CA THR A 155 2.16 21.44 0.38
C THR A 155 3.30 21.86 1.31
N GLY A 156 4.56 21.75 0.88
CA GLY A 156 5.74 22.08 1.69
C GLY A 156 5.99 21.14 2.89
N LEU A 157 5.08 20.21 3.17
CA LEU A 157 5.15 19.31 4.32
C LEU A 157 6.07 18.12 4.00
N ARG A 158 7.23 18.07 4.67
CA ARG A 158 8.21 16.99 4.49
C ARG A 158 7.64 15.61 4.79
N ASP A 159 6.71 15.53 5.73
CA ASP A 159 6.08 14.32 6.24
C ASP A 159 4.58 14.37 5.96
N LEU A 160 4.17 14.05 4.72
CA LEU A 160 2.78 13.79 4.33
C LEU A 160 2.22 12.60 5.15
N GLY A 161 1.82 12.81 6.40
CA GLY A 161 1.49 11.73 7.35
C GLY A 161 2.69 10.85 7.73
N GLY A 162 3.88 11.46 7.77
CA GLY A 162 5.18 10.79 7.92
C GLY A 162 5.49 10.36 9.35
N ARG A 163 5.21 11.23 10.32
CA ARG A 163 5.45 10.96 11.73
C ARG A 163 4.41 9.95 12.23
N PRO A 164 4.83 8.81 12.79
CA PRO A 164 3.96 8.13 13.73
C PRO A 164 3.68 9.14 14.84
N SER A 165 2.47 9.67 14.92
CA SER A 165 2.04 10.28 16.17
C SER A 165 2.05 9.12 17.16
N THR A 166 3.05 9.06 18.03
CA THR A 166 2.97 8.23 19.23
C THR A 166 1.60 8.50 19.83
N ILE A 167 0.81 7.45 20.01
CA ILE A 167 -0.58 7.50 20.53
C ILE A 167 -0.64 8.22 21.89
N LEU A 168 0.52 8.45 22.51
CA LEU A 168 0.76 9.23 23.69
C LEU A 168 1.78 10.32 23.32
N GLN A 169 1.34 11.54 23.03
CA GLN A 169 2.24 12.69 23.11
C GLN A 169 2.44 13.03 24.59
N ARG A 170 3.63 13.52 24.96
CA ARG A 170 3.93 13.95 26.34
C ARG A 170 2.91 14.97 26.86
N ASP A 171 2.30 15.71 25.93
CA ASP A 171 1.32 16.76 26.20
C ASP A 171 -0.13 16.26 26.28
N ASP A 172 -0.39 14.97 26.03
CA ASP A 172 -1.71 14.33 26.18
C ASP A 172 -2.00 13.96 27.65
N TRP A 173 -0.94 13.81 28.47
CA TRP A 173 -1.04 13.59 29.93
C TRP A 173 -0.91 14.88 30.73
N ASP A 174 -0.79 16.03 30.07
CA ASP A 174 -0.72 17.29 30.76
C ASP A 174 -2.10 17.60 31.37
N ALA A 175 -2.24 17.23 32.64
CA ALA A 175 -3.44 17.45 33.43
C ALA A 175 -3.88 18.92 33.42
N SER A 176 -2.96 19.85 33.22
CA SER A 176 -3.27 21.29 33.14
C SER A 176 -4.16 21.68 31.95
N LYS A 177 -4.31 20.82 30.93
CA LYS A 177 -5.17 21.09 29.78
C LYS A 177 -6.64 20.73 29.99
N TRP A 178 -6.93 19.79 30.90
CA TRP A 178 -8.28 19.27 31.12
C TRP A 178 -8.76 19.41 32.57
N ASP A 179 -7.86 19.66 33.52
CA ASP A 179 -8.17 20.00 34.89
C ASP A 179 -7.82 21.48 35.19
N PRO A 180 -8.83 22.36 35.33
CA PRO A 180 -8.62 23.77 35.60
C PRO A 180 -8.02 24.05 36.99
N GLU A 181 -8.12 23.12 37.95
CA GLU A 181 -7.49 23.27 39.26
C GLU A 181 -5.98 23.06 39.17
N VAL A 182 -5.54 22.06 38.40
CA VAL A 182 -4.12 21.79 38.13
C VAL A 182 -3.48 22.95 37.37
N HIS A 183 -4.20 23.54 36.41
CA HIS A 183 -3.72 24.73 35.70
C HIS A 183 -3.43 25.90 36.66
N ARG A 184 -4.38 26.21 37.55
CA ARG A 184 -4.24 27.28 38.55
C ARG A 184 -3.14 27.00 39.56
N ASP A 185 -2.92 25.75 39.95
CA ASP A 185 -1.83 25.39 40.87
C ASP A 185 -0.44 25.57 40.20
N ILE A 186 -0.32 25.26 38.90
CA ILE A 186 0.90 25.52 38.13
C ILE A 186 1.17 27.03 37.98
N GLU A 187 0.13 27.83 37.70
CA GLU A 187 0.25 29.30 37.64
C GLU A 187 0.67 29.90 39.00
N ARG A 188 0.12 29.37 40.11
CA ARG A 188 0.45 29.82 41.47
C ARG A 188 1.88 29.48 41.89
N ARG A 189 2.39 28.31 41.48
CA ARG A 189 3.74 27.87 41.84
C ARG A 189 4.83 28.42 40.92
N GLY A 190 4.44 28.96 39.76
CA GLY A 190 5.36 29.34 38.69
C GLY A 190 5.95 28.08 38.03
N ARG A 191 5.98 28.04 36.69
CA ARG A 191 6.59 26.91 35.98
C ARG A 191 8.06 26.80 36.40
N PRO A 192 8.52 25.64 36.92
CA PRO A 192 9.93 25.47 37.23
C PRO A 192 10.73 25.45 35.92
N GLY A 193 11.34 26.59 35.59
CA GLY A 193 12.43 26.78 34.63
C GLY A 193 12.10 26.52 33.15
N GLU A 194 12.05 27.58 32.35
CA GLU A 194 12.60 27.53 30.99
C GLU A 194 14.12 27.39 31.04
#